data_AF-A0A365MR81-F1
#
_entry.id   AF-A0A365MR81-F1
#
_cell.length_a   1.000
_cell.length_b   1.000
_cell.length_c   1.000
_cell.angle_alpha   90.00
_cell.angle_beta   90.00
_cell.angle_gamma   90.00
#
_symmetry.space_group_name_H-M   'P 1'
#
loop_
_entity.id
_entity.type
_entity.pdbx_description
1 polymer ?
#
loop_
_entity_poly.entity_id
_entity_poly.type
_entity_poly.pdbx_seq_one_letter_code
_entity_poly.pdbx_strand_id
1 'polypeptide(L)'
;MSMGYHRDGTHLSLSPFETEMRRRIWWQIVFFDIKLGIDSGLTHSSVPEHFDTKSPLNLNDADLFPDATDPLVHKEGPTEMAFVIVISRVSAYLLDKKARQAMEANIFGHGGDRGSIDASLLNHNRLLVQQLDADLVDIERRFIPSAASKVHAAALGIRPHLIRRLHDMMHPMQESPDWGTDVLSPRDSLFKLILSSCENASNSYDSMDRWGFAWYIRLHFNFDILASLATFLFHSPANSLANRGWAVLESLYAKHSLLDTHRPNAAVTPSQFILKAFGERERVLAEMGEIVDVPELIATLRQMNQLHTLTPPTSTNANPWTAVEWISGDFMHDDGTQRSEGFMPQADAGEGFSERYEFWPGALWNAEWGQGYGGSTSD
;
A
#
# COMPACT_ATOMS: atom_id res chain seq x y z
N MET A 1 19.93 8.86 2.25
CA MET A 1 19.86 9.60 3.53
C MET A 1 20.75 10.84 3.61
N SER A 2 21.69 11.06 2.68
CA SER A 2 22.74 12.11 2.76
C SER A 2 22.26 13.55 2.93
N MET A 3 21.03 13.87 2.51
CA MET A 3 20.45 15.23 2.63
C MET A 3 19.74 15.51 3.97
N GLY A 4 19.67 14.52 4.87
CA GLY A 4 19.15 14.71 6.22
C GLY A 4 17.64 14.93 6.36
N TYR A 5 16.83 14.62 5.34
CA TYR A 5 15.37 14.85 5.38
C TYR A 5 14.60 14.06 6.46
N HIS A 6 15.20 13.00 7.01
CA HIS A 6 14.67 12.23 8.13
C HIS A 6 14.84 12.94 9.48
N ARG A 7 15.54 14.09 9.49
CA ARG A 7 15.74 14.94 10.66
C ARG A 7 14.88 16.19 10.57
N ASP A 8 14.08 16.46 11.61
CA ASP A 8 13.22 17.63 11.68
C ASP A 8 14.06 18.90 11.71
N GLY A 9 13.64 19.89 10.91
CA GLY A 9 14.36 21.15 10.79
C GLY A 9 14.52 21.90 12.12
N THR A 10 13.64 21.66 13.11
CA THR A 10 13.77 22.28 14.45
C THR A 10 15.03 21.84 15.18
N HIS A 11 15.53 20.61 14.95
CA HIS A 11 16.78 20.13 15.55
C HIS A 11 18.02 20.63 14.81
N LEU A 12 17.82 21.15 13.59
CA LEU A 12 18.86 21.65 12.70
C LEU A 12 18.96 23.18 12.69
N SER A 13 18.17 23.86 13.53
CA SER A 13 18.08 25.32 13.59
C SER A 13 17.75 25.97 12.24
N LEU A 14 16.93 25.30 11.43
CA LEU A 14 16.48 25.82 10.14
C LEU A 14 15.33 26.83 10.31
N SER A 15 15.10 27.64 9.28
CA SER A 15 13.94 28.54 9.27
C SER A 15 12.62 27.75 9.38
N PRO A 16 11.55 28.37 9.91
CA PRO A 16 10.20 27.79 9.90
C PRO A 16 9.77 27.28 8.51
N PHE A 17 10.07 28.06 7.46
CA PHE A 17 9.80 27.69 6.06
C PHE A 17 10.55 26.42 5.64
N GLU A 18 11.88 26.39 5.80
CA GLU A 18 12.69 25.23 5.42
C GLU A 18 12.31 23.98 6.22
N THR A 19 11.96 24.16 7.50
CA THR A 19 11.48 23.09 8.37
C THR A 19 10.20 22.46 7.81
N GLU A 20 9.21 23.29 7.45
CA GLU A 20 7.95 22.80 6.88
C GLU A 20 8.16 22.15 5.50
N MET A 21 9.00 22.75 4.64
CA MET A 21 9.34 22.15 3.35
C MET A 21 10.00 20.78 3.50
N ARG A 22 10.88 20.59 4.49
CA ARG A 22 11.48 19.30 4.81
C ARG A 22 10.44 18.27 5.27
N ARG A 23 9.51 18.66 6.16
CA ARG A 23 8.42 17.77 6.59
C ARG A 23 7.59 17.29 5.41
N ARG A 24 7.17 18.23 4.54
CA ARG A 24 6.39 17.91 3.34
C ARG A 24 7.12 16.95 2.41
N ILE A 25 8.41 17.20 2.12
CA ILE A 25 9.22 16.34 1.26
C ILE A 25 9.43 14.96 1.89
N TRP A 26 9.77 14.91 3.18
CA TRP A 26 10.03 13.65 3.87
C TRP A 26 8.82 12.73 3.85
N TRP A 27 7.62 13.24 4.16
CA TRP A 27 6.42 12.43 4.16
C TRP A 27 6.00 11.96 2.76
N GLN A 28 6.36 12.69 1.70
CA GLN A 28 6.23 12.18 0.32
C GLN A 28 7.21 11.04 0.05
N ILE A 29 8.48 11.16 0.48
CA ILE A 29 9.47 10.08 0.37
C ILE A 29 8.98 8.82 1.09
N VAL A 30 8.49 8.98 2.33
CA VAL A 30 7.95 7.88 3.13
C VAL A 30 6.79 7.20 2.40
N PHE A 31 5.81 7.97 1.92
CA PHE A 31 4.67 7.42 1.19
C PHE A 31 5.11 6.63 -0.05
N PHE A 32 6.00 7.20 -0.87
CA PHE A 32 6.48 6.53 -2.08
C PHE A 32 7.32 5.29 -1.78
N ASP A 33 8.15 5.30 -0.74
CA ASP A 33 8.94 4.12 -0.35
C ASP A 33 8.03 2.96 0.10
N ILE A 34 7.04 3.24 0.95
CA ILE A 34 6.03 2.26 1.37
C ILE A 34 5.27 1.73 0.14
N LYS A 35 4.81 2.63 -0.74
CA LYS A 35 4.07 2.24 -1.94
C LYS A 35 4.91 1.35 -2.84
N LEU A 36 6.15 1.73 -3.13
CA LEU A 36 7.06 0.97 -3.99
C LEU A 36 7.40 -0.39 -3.36
N GLY A 37 7.56 -0.45 -2.03
CA GLY A 37 7.72 -1.71 -1.30
C GLY A 37 6.53 -2.64 -1.54
N ILE A 38 5.31 -2.17 -1.24
CA ILE A 38 4.07 -2.93 -1.46
C ILE A 38 3.93 -3.35 -2.93
N ASP A 39 4.17 -2.44 -3.87
CA ASP A 39 4.07 -2.69 -5.31
C ASP A 39 5.09 -3.72 -5.81
N SER A 40 6.26 -3.79 -5.17
CA SER A 40 7.32 -4.76 -5.49
C SER A 40 7.15 -6.09 -4.74
N GLY A 41 6.11 -6.23 -3.91
CA GLY A 41 5.93 -7.39 -3.02
C GLY A 41 6.89 -7.44 -1.83
N LEU A 42 7.63 -6.35 -1.57
CA LEU A 42 8.50 -6.22 -0.40
C LEU A 42 7.69 -5.71 0.80
N THR A 43 7.83 -6.37 1.94
CA THR A 43 7.19 -5.94 3.19
C THR A 43 8.05 -4.98 4.02
N HIS A 44 9.27 -4.71 3.56
CA HIS A 44 10.22 -3.83 4.22
C HIS A 44 10.36 -2.50 3.49
N SER A 45 10.18 -1.42 4.25
CA SER A 45 10.44 -0.05 3.84
C SER A 45 11.93 0.26 4.03
N SER A 46 12.53 1.03 3.11
CA SER A 46 13.90 1.55 3.27
C SER A 46 13.94 2.82 4.13
N VAL A 47 12.78 3.28 4.62
CA VAL A 47 12.67 4.36 5.59
C VAL A 47 13.36 3.91 6.90
N PRO A 48 14.17 4.78 7.52
CA PRO A 48 14.79 4.48 8.80
C PRO A 48 13.74 4.12 9.86
N GLU A 49 14.00 3.09 10.66
CA GLU A 49 13.12 2.72 11.79
C GLU A 49 12.94 3.88 12.78
N HIS A 50 13.92 4.79 12.83
CA HIS A 50 13.90 5.98 13.66
C HIS A 50 14.17 7.24 12.82
N PHE A 51 13.14 8.06 12.66
CA PHE A 51 13.22 9.42 12.16
C PHE A 51 12.42 10.34 13.09
N ASP A 52 12.80 11.61 13.20
CA ASP A 52 12.19 12.57 14.14
C ASP A 52 11.37 13.67 13.43
N THR A 53 11.29 13.60 12.09
CA THR A 53 10.53 14.53 11.26
C THR A 53 9.03 14.49 11.58
N LYS A 54 8.48 15.64 11.98
CA LYS A 54 7.07 15.76 12.40
C LYS A 54 6.12 15.72 11.20
N SER A 55 4.82 15.53 11.47
CA SER A 55 3.78 15.64 10.45
C SER A 55 3.80 17.03 9.78
N PRO A 56 3.48 17.14 8.47
CA PRO A 56 3.30 18.43 7.82
C PRO A 56 2.14 19.22 8.45
N LEU A 57 2.22 20.54 8.38
CA LEU A 57 1.19 21.45 8.90
C LEU A 57 0.05 21.64 7.89
N ASN A 58 -1.15 21.93 8.39
CA ASN A 58 -2.31 22.29 7.55
C ASN A 58 -2.19 23.76 7.13
N LEU A 59 -1.42 24.04 6.08
CA LEU A 59 -1.12 25.38 5.58
C LEU A 59 -1.17 25.41 4.05
N ASN A 60 -1.68 26.50 3.46
CA ASN A 60 -1.56 26.70 2.01
C ASN A 60 -0.14 27.18 1.68
N ASP A 61 0.30 26.94 0.46
CA ASP A 61 1.57 27.41 -0.09
C ASP A 61 1.65 28.94 -0.09
N ALA A 62 0.50 29.62 -0.29
CA ALA A 62 0.40 31.07 -0.19
C ALA A 62 0.62 31.61 1.24
N ASP A 63 0.51 30.75 2.27
CA ASP A 63 0.77 31.10 3.67
C ASP A 63 2.25 30.81 4.06
N LEU A 64 3.07 30.29 3.12
CA LEU A 64 4.48 29.95 3.36
C LEU A 64 5.43 30.98 2.72
N PHE A 65 6.26 31.62 3.56
CA PHE A 65 7.21 32.64 3.12
C PHE A 65 8.65 32.27 3.54
N PRO A 66 9.64 32.34 2.65
CA PRO A 66 11.04 32.02 2.99
C PRO A 66 11.61 32.83 4.16
N ASP A 67 11.19 34.09 4.29
CA ASP A 67 11.66 35.01 5.31
C ASP A 67 10.86 34.92 6.63
N ALA A 68 9.96 33.93 6.76
CA ALA A 68 9.16 33.75 7.97
C ALA A 68 10.09 33.44 9.17
N THR A 69 10.04 34.28 10.19
CA THR A 69 10.79 34.10 11.46
C THR A 69 9.93 33.48 12.56
N ASP A 70 8.62 33.67 12.48
CA ASP A 70 7.69 33.20 13.50
C ASP A 70 7.36 31.71 13.30
N PRO A 71 7.10 30.96 14.39
CA PRO A 71 6.70 29.56 14.31
C PRO A 71 5.40 29.40 13.50
N LEU A 72 5.44 28.51 12.51
CA LEU A 72 4.26 28.11 11.74
C LEU A 72 3.37 27.17 12.59
N VAL A 73 2.05 27.35 12.47
CA VAL A 73 1.03 26.56 13.19
C VAL A 73 -0.03 26.04 12.21
N HIS A 74 -0.79 25.01 12.61
CA HIS A 74 -1.92 24.54 11.82
C HIS A 74 -2.95 25.66 11.62
N LYS A 75 -3.43 25.83 10.39
CA LYS A 75 -4.61 26.63 10.09
C LYS A 75 -5.85 25.77 10.32
N GLU A 76 -6.85 26.31 11.01
CA GLU A 76 -8.17 25.67 11.07
C GLU A 76 -8.90 25.83 9.73
N GLY A 77 -9.65 24.82 9.32
CA GLY A 77 -10.41 24.83 8.07
C GLY A 77 -9.63 24.38 6.81
N PRO A 78 -10.23 24.59 5.62
CA PRO A 78 -9.73 24.07 4.34
C PRO A 78 -8.35 24.58 3.96
N THR A 79 -7.43 23.65 3.65
CA THR A 79 -6.20 23.94 2.91
C THR A 79 -5.91 22.82 1.92
N GLU A 80 -5.02 23.08 0.96
CA GLU A 80 -4.54 22.06 0.02
C GLU A 80 -3.77 20.91 0.70
N MET A 81 -3.30 21.09 1.94
CA MET A 81 -2.54 20.10 2.69
C MET A 81 -3.39 19.04 3.39
N ALA A 82 -4.71 19.20 3.46
CA ALA A 82 -5.58 18.22 4.11
C ALA A 82 -5.38 16.80 3.55
N PHE A 83 -5.23 16.70 2.23
CA PHE A 83 -4.95 15.44 1.55
C PHE A 83 -3.62 14.82 1.97
N VAL A 84 -2.55 15.62 1.99
CA VAL A 84 -1.20 15.17 2.36
C VAL A 84 -1.14 14.72 3.82
N ILE A 85 -1.88 15.39 4.71
CA ILE A 85 -1.96 15.02 6.13
C ILE A 85 -2.63 13.64 6.29
N VAL A 86 -3.73 13.38 5.57
CA VAL A 86 -4.39 12.05 5.56
C VAL A 86 -3.41 10.97 5.10
N ILE A 87 -2.70 11.20 4.00
CA ILE A 87 -1.71 10.25 3.46
C ILE A 87 -0.54 10.06 4.44
N SER A 88 -0.07 11.12 5.09
CA SER A 88 1.02 11.04 6.08
C SER A 88 0.60 10.20 7.28
N ARG A 89 -0.64 10.35 7.77
CA ARG A 89 -1.16 9.58 8.89
C ARG A 89 -1.30 8.09 8.56
N VAL A 90 -1.82 7.77 7.37
CA VAL A 90 -1.87 6.39 6.86
C VAL A 90 -0.47 5.80 6.70
N SER A 91 0.48 6.59 6.18
CA SER A 91 1.87 6.15 6.01
C SER A 91 2.53 5.87 7.35
N ALA A 92 2.28 6.69 8.38
CA ALA A 92 2.76 6.45 9.74
C ALA A 92 2.25 5.13 10.30
N TYR A 93 0.96 4.82 10.09
CA TYR A 93 0.39 3.52 10.46
C TYR A 93 1.08 2.36 9.72
N LEU A 94 1.32 2.51 8.42
CA LEU A 94 1.97 1.47 7.61
C LEU A 94 3.45 1.24 7.97
N LEU A 95 4.12 2.21 8.59
CA LEU A 95 5.48 2.01 9.12
C LEU A 95 5.49 1.29 10.47
N ASP A 96 4.39 1.32 11.24
CA ASP A 96 4.32 0.69 12.55
C ASP A 96 4.68 -0.79 12.46
N LYS A 97 5.60 -1.21 13.33
CA LYS A 97 6.17 -2.56 13.29
C LYS A 97 5.11 -3.63 13.51
N LYS A 98 4.16 -3.40 14.42
CA LYS A 98 3.09 -4.36 14.70
C LYS A 98 2.08 -4.39 13.58
N ALA A 99 1.83 -3.26 12.93
CA ALA A 99 1.00 -3.20 11.74
C ALA A 99 1.57 -4.04 10.59
N ARG A 100 2.86 -3.88 10.30
CA ARG A 100 3.55 -4.67 9.27
C ARG A 100 3.59 -6.16 9.59
N GLN A 101 3.86 -6.52 10.84
CA GLN A 101 3.89 -7.92 11.26
C GLN A 101 2.52 -8.61 11.11
N ALA A 102 1.42 -7.92 11.44
CA ALA A 102 0.10 -8.48 11.23
C ALA A 102 -0.26 -8.58 9.75
N MET A 103 0.18 -7.61 8.94
CA MET A 103 0.03 -7.65 7.49
C MET A 103 0.73 -8.87 6.90
N GLU A 104 2.00 -9.08 7.23
CA GLU A 104 2.78 -10.23 6.80
C GLU A 104 2.11 -11.55 7.22
N ALA A 105 1.66 -11.64 8.47
CA ALA A 105 0.99 -12.83 9.00
C ALA A 105 -0.34 -13.13 8.27
N ASN A 106 -1.12 -12.12 7.92
CA ASN A 106 -2.38 -12.28 7.20
C ASN A 106 -2.18 -12.67 5.72
N ILE A 107 -1.14 -12.14 5.06
CA ILE A 107 -0.93 -12.34 3.62
C ILE A 107 -0.28 -13.69 3.34
N PHE A 108 0.81 -14.02 4.04
CA PHE A 108 1.65 -15.17 3.70
C PHE A 108 1.34 -16.43 4.52
N GLY A 109 0.57 -16.29 5.61
CA GLY A 109 0.43 -17.36 6.60
C GLY A 109 1.76 -17.68 7.31
N HIS A 110 1.72 -18.54 8.33
CA HIS A 110 2.95 -18.96 9.00
C HIS A 110 3.71 -19.98 8.15
N GLY A 111 4.99 -19.71 7.89
CA GLY A 111 5.94 -20.72 7.47
C GLY A 111 6.18 -21.70 8.62
N GLY A 112 5.49 -22.84 8.59
CA GLY A 112 5.89 -24.14 9.16
C GLY A 112 6.11 -24.29 10.67
N ASP A 113 6.67 -23.32 11.39
CA ASP A 113 7.12 -23.53 12.76
C ASP A 113 7.23 -22.21 13.54
N ARG A 114 6.11 -21.79 14.15
CA ARG A 114 5.98 -21.01 15.40
C ARG A 114 4.65 -20.26 15.46
N GLY A 115 3.82 -20.70 16.40
CA GLY A 115 2.69 -19.94 16.94
C GLY A 115 1.43 -19.99 16.08
N SER A 116 0.27 -20.17 16.72
CA SER A 116 -0.96 -19.65 16.13
C SER A 116 -0.72 -18.18 15.80
N ILE A 117 -1.37 -17.65 14.77
CA ILE A 117 -1.50 -16.19 14.64
C ILE A 117 -1.83 -15.68 16.05
N ASP A 118 -1.01 -14.79 16.60
CA ASP A 118 -1.31 -14.27 17.93
C ASP A 118 -2.62 -13.50 17.76
N ALA A 119 -3.73 -14.11 18.18
CA ALA A 119 -5.06 -13.52 18.05
C ALA A 119 -5.08 -12.12 18.69
N SER A 120 -4.18 -11.90 19.67
CA SER A 120 -3.87 -10.59 20.25
C SER A 120 -3.31 -9.60 19.22
N LEU A 121 -2.36 -10.01 18.37
CA LEU A 121 -1.75 -9.17 17.33
C LEU A 121 -2.76 -8.75 16.25
N LEU A 122 -3.62 -9.67 15.81
CA LEU A 122 -4.69 -9.37 14.86
C LEU A 122 -5.73 -8.44 15.47
N ASN A 123 -6.17 -8.74 16.69
CA ASN A 123 -7.12 -7.90 17.40
C ASN A 123 -6.55 -6.50 17.67
N HIS A 124 -5.28 -6.41 18.05
CA HIS A 124 -4.58 -5.15 18.21
C HIS A 124 -4.57 -4.36 16.89
N ASN A 125 -4.30 -5.03 15.77
CA ASN A 125 -4.31 -4.38 14.46
C ASN A 125 -5.68 -3.86 14.04
N ARG A 126 -6.75 -4.61 14.32
CA ARG A 126 -8.13 -4.13 14.10
C ARG A 126 -8.40 -2.84 14.87
N LEU A 127 -7.99 -2.78 16.13
CA LEU A 127 -8.12 -1.57 16.95
C LEU A 127 -7.31 -0.41 16.39
N LEU A 128 -6.09 -0.66 15.90
CA LEU A 128 -5.26 0.37 15.27
C LEU A 128 -5.89 0.91 13.97
N VAL A 129 -6.48 0.05 13.13
CA VAL A 129 -7.20 0.48 11.92
C VAL A 129 -8.45 1.29 12.27
N GLN A 130 -9.20 0.88 13.30
CA GLN A 130 -10.36 1.63 13.78
C GLN A 130 -9.96 3.01 14.34
N GLN A 131 -8.87 3.07 15.09
CA GLN A 131 -8.33 4.31 15.62
C GLN A 131 -7.82 5.21 14.50
N LEU A 132 -7.12 4.65 13.51
CA LEU A 132 -6.71 5.37 12.31
C LEU A 132 -7.92 5.97 11.59
N ASP A 133 -8.99 5.19 11.37
CA ASP A 133 -10.19 5.72 10.71
C ASP A 133 -10.83 6.87 11.51
N ALA A 134 -10.92 6.74 12.84
CA ALA A 134 -11.42 7.80 13.71
C ALA A 134 -10.55 9.08 13.63
N ASP A 135 -9.23 8.94 13.63
CA ASP A 135 -8.29 10.05 13.49
C ASP A 135 -8.44 10.75 12.12
N LEU A 136 -8.58 9.97 11.06
CA LEU A 136 -8.77 10.51 9.71
C LEU A 136 -10.11 11.23 9.57
N VAL A 137 -11.18 10.73 10.19
CA VAL A 137 -12.48 11.42 10.25
C VAL A 137 -12.38 12.74 11.02
N ASP A 138 -11.61 12.80 12.10
CA ASP A 138 -11.37 14.05 12.82
C ASP A 138 -10.61 15.07 11.96
N ILE A 139 -9.56 14.62 11.27
CA ILE A 139 -8.80 15.43 10.30
C ILE A 139 -9.71 15.98 9.20
N GLU A 140 -10.57 15.14 8.62
CA GLU A 140 -11.55 15.56 7.61
C GLU A 140 -12.50 16.62 8.18
N ARG A 141 -13.05 16.40 9.37
CA ARG A 141 -13.96 17.34 10.02
C ARG A 141 -13.31 18.69 10.28
N ARG A 142 -12.04 18.69 10.69
CA ARG A 142 -11.30 19.90 11.10
C ARG A 142 -10.77 20.69 9.90
N PHE A 143 -10.31 19.99 8.86
CA PHE A 143 -9.60 20.60 7.74
C PHE A 143 -10.33 20.52 6.39
N ILE A 144 -11.50 19.87 6.28
CA ILE A 144 -12.24 19.74 5.02
C ILE A 144 -13.73 20.11 5.22
N PRO A 145 -14.19 21.30 4.80
CA PRO A 145 -15.59 21.71 4.98
C PRO A 145 -16.54 21.04 3.98
N SER A 146 -17.83 20.98 4.33
CA SER A 146 -18.89 20.35 3.52
C SER A 146 -19.21 21.06 2.19
N ALA A 147 -18.81 22.33 2.02
CA ALA A 147 -18.94 23.10 0.78
C ALA A 147 -17.76 22.85 -0.19
N ALA A 148 -17.30 21.61 -0.25
CA ALA A 148 -16.03 21.17 -0.80
C ALA A 148 -15.79 21.65 -2.24
N SER A 149 -14.67 22.34 -2.48
CA SER A 149 -14.10 22.44 -3.82
C SER A 149 -13.75 21.03 -4.35
N LYS A 150 -13.50 20.89 -5.66
CA LYS A 150 -13.19 19.58 -6.25
C LYS A 150 -12.01 18.86 -5.56
N VAL A 151 -11.00 19.60 -5.09
CA VAL A 151 -9.84 19.05 -4.34
C VAL A 151 -10.29 18.45 -3.01
N HIS A 152 -11.13 19.17 -2.26
CA HIS A 152 -11.66 18.72 -0.98
C HIS A 152 -12.59 17.51 -1.15
N ALA A 153 -13.40 17.49 -2.21
CA ALA A 153 -14.25 16.34 -2.54
C ALA A 153 -13.41 15.11 -2.87
N ALA A 154 -12.31 15.28 -3.63
CA ALA A 154 -11.37 14.21 -3.91
C ALA A 154 -10.68 13.69 -2.63
N ALA A 155 -10.27 14.59 -1.73
CA ALA A 155 -9.68 14.21 -0.45
C ALA A 155 -10.65 13.36 0.41
N LEU A 156 -11.91 13.77 0.53
CA LEU A 156 -12.97 13.00 1.20
C LEU A 156 -13.23 11.65 0.53
N GLY A 157 -13.06 11.59 -0.79
CA GLY A 157 -13.17 10.36 -1.54
C GLY A 157 -12.08 9.36 -1.15
N ILE A 158 -10.85 9.79 -0.92
CA ILE A 158 -9.70 8.88 -0.80
C ILE A 158 -9.66 8.10 0.52
N ARG A 159 -10.03 8.71 1.67
CA ARG A 159 -9.98 8.02 2.98
C ARG A 159 -10.78 6.71 2.98
N PRO A 160 -12.07 6.66 2.56
CA PRO A 160 -12.82 5.40 2.50
C PRO A 160 -12.12 4.31 1.68
N HIS A 161 -11.42 4.66 0.60
CA HIS A 161 -10.70 3.69 -0.23
C HIS A 161 -9.45 3.17 0.48
N LEU A 162 -8.71 4.03 1.19
CA LEU A 162 -7.53 3.63 1.96
C LEU A 162 -7.92 2.74 3.15
N ILE A 163 -8.93 3.14 3.91
CA ILE A 163 -9.40 2.36 5.07
C ILE A 163 -9.97 1.02 4.64
N ARG A 164 -10.77 0.97 3.56
CA ARG A 164 -11.23 -0.31 3.00
C ARG A 164 -10.07 -1.21 2.60
N ARG A 165 -9.07 -0.66 1.91
CA ARG A 165 -7.88 -1.43 1.52
C ARG A 165 -7.12 -1.97 2.73
N LEU A 166 -6.91 -1.14 3.76
CA LEU A 166 -6.27 -1.57 5.00
C LEU A 166 -7.10 -2.65 5.70
N HIS A 167 -8.42 -2.50 5.74
CA HIS A 167 -9.32 -3.51 6.30
C HIS A 167 -9.21 -4.83 5.53
N ASP A 168 -9.25 -4.80 4.19
CA ASP A 168 -9.14 -6.01 3.36
C ASP A 168 -7.77 -6.71 3.52
N MET A 169 -6.71 -5.94 3.73
CA MET A 169 -5.38 -6.49 4.06
C MET A 169 -5.35 -7.10 5.46
N MET A 170 -6.01 -6.45 6.44
CA MET A 170 -5.90 -6.79 7.87
C MET A 170 -6.96 -7.76 8.36
N HIS A 171 -8.00 -8.00 7.57
CA HIS A 171 -9.04 -8.94 7.91
C HIS A 171 -8.48 -10.37 7.80
N PRO A 172 -8.50 -11.16 8.88
CA PRO A 172 -8.10 -12.53 8.84
C PRO A 172 -8.86 -13.27 7.77
N MET A 173 -8.10 -13.99 6.98
CA MET A 173 -8.57 -14.81 5.90
C MET A 173 -9.65 -15.80 6.30
N GLN A 174 -9.52 -16.39 7.48
CA GLN A 174 -10.41 -17.42 8.01
C GLN A 174 -11.83 -16.91 8.24
N GLU A 175 -11.98 -15.60 8.34
CA GLU A 175 -13.25 -14.92 8.57
C GLU A 175 -13.85 -14.37 7.26
N SER A 176 -13.17 -14.57 6.12
CA SER A 176 -13.69 -14.22 4.81
C SER A 176 -14.91 -15.10 4.45
N PRO A 177 -15.96 -14.54 3.83
CA PRO A 177 -17.08 -15.34 3.30
C PRO A 177 -16.63 -16.43 2.31
N ASP A 178 -15.55 -16.17 1.57
CA ASP A 178 -14.99 -17.08 0.56
C ASP A 178 -14.04 -18.14 1.16
N TRP A 179 -13.84 -18.13 2.49
CA TRP A 179 -12.95 -19.07 3.18
C TRP A 179 -13.56 -20.47 3.24
N GLY A 180 -12.77 -21.48 2.89
CA GLY A 180 -13.24 -22.87 2.85
C GLY A 180 -14.03 -23.23 1.58
N THR A 181 -14.36 -22.27 0.72
CA THR A 181 -14.92 -22.49 -0.61
C THR A 181 -13.87 -22.23 -1.69
N ASP A 182 -13.58 -20.96 -1.98
CA ASP A 182 -12.66 -20.52 -3.02
C ASP A 182 -11.27 -20.17 -2.49
N VAL A 183 -11.15 -19.95 -1.17
CA VAL A 183 -9.91 -19.58 -0.50
C VAL A 183 -9.49 -20.68 0.46
N LEU A 184 -8.52 -21.49 0.05
CA LEU A 184 -8.06 -22.68 0.77
C LEU A 184 -6.56 -22.64 1.14
N SER A 185 -5.80 -21.77 0.48
CA SER A 185 -4.34 -21.68 0.64
C SER A 185 -3.85 -20.24 0.75
N PRO A 186 -2.62 -19.99 1.28
CA PRO A 186 -1.95 -18.68 1.25
C PRO A 186 -1.89 -18.05 -0.15
N ARG A 187 -1.89 -18.90 -1.19
CA ARG A 187 -1.91 -18.47 -2.58
C ARG A 187 -3.26 -17.85 -2.97
N ASP A 188 -4.37 -18.44 -2.52
CA ASP A 188 -5.72 -17.94 -2.81
C ASP A 188 -6.00 -16.64 -2.04
N SER A 189 -5.34 -16.45 -0.89
CA SER A 189 -5.27 -15.18 -0.16
C SER A 189 -4.71 -14.07 -0.99
N LEU A 190 -3.55 -14.32 -1.59
CA LEU A 190 -2.84 -13.35 -2.37
C LEU A 190 -3.65 -13.03 -3.63
N PHE A 191 -4.28 -14.03 -4.24
CA PHE A 191 -5.23 -13.82 -5.34
C PHE A 191 -6.38 -12.90 -4.91
N LYS A 192 -7.05 -13.21 -3.80
CA LYS A 192 -8.16 -12.40 -3.29
C LYS A 192 -7.72 -10.96 -2.99
N LEU A 193 -6.56 -10.77 -2.38
CA LEU A 193 -6.04 -9.45 -2.05
C LEU A 193 -5.74 -8.61 -3.30
N ILE A 194 -5.12 -9.22 -4.30
CA ILE A 194 -4.86 -8.61 -5.60
C ILE A 194 -6.18 -8.25 -6.30
N LEU A 195 -7.14 -9.16 -6.28
CA LEU A 195 -8.48 -8.94 -6.84
C LEU A 195 -9.18 -7.75 -6.17
N SER A 196 -9.26 -7.73 -4.83
CA SER A 196 -9.85 -6.61 -4.08
C SER A 196 -9.13 -5.29 -4.35
N SER A 197 -7.80 -5.32 -4.51
CA SER A 197 -7.00 -4.13 -4.86
C SER A 197 -7.37 -3.58 -6.24
N CYS A 198 -7.54 -4.46 -7.23
CA CYS A 198 -8.00 -4.09 -8.58
C CYS A 198 -9.44 -3.56 -8.56
N GLU A 199 -10.34 -4.18 -7.80
CA GLU A 199 -11.74 -3.75 -7.68
C GLU A 199 -11.81 -2.36 -7.03
N ASN A 200 -11.05 -2.13 -5.96
CA ASN A 200 -10.95 -0.84 -5.30
C ASN A 200 -10.38 0.24 -6.23
N ALA A 201 -9.35 -0.08 -7.02
CA ALA A 201 -8.81 0.83 -8.03
C ALA A 201 -9.88 1.18 -9.08
N SER A 202 -10.58 0.18 -9.63
CA SER A 202 -11.66 0.39 -10.62
C SER A 202 -12.80 1.27 -10.08
N ASN A 203 -13.21 1.04 -8.83
CA ASN A 203 -14.28 1.83 -8.18
C ASN A 203 -13.85 3.28 -7.92
N SER A 204 -12.56 3.51 -7.66
CA SER A 204 -12.02 4.85 -7.42
C SER A 204 -12.05 5.73 -8.67
N TYR A 205 -11.95 5.14 -9.87
CA TYR A 205 -11.92 5.88 -11.13
C TYR A 205 -13.15 6.76 -11.34
N ASP A 206 -14.36 6.24 -11.11
CA ASP A 206 -15.60 6.99 -11.40
C ASP A 206 -15.73 8.24 -10.53
N SER A 207 -15.38 8.11 -9.25
CA SER A 207 -15.42 9.22 -8.30
C SER A 207 -14.35 10.26 -8.61
N MET A 208 -13.12 9.80 -8.87
CA MET A 208 -11.98 10.68 -9.12
C MET A 208 -12.09 11.38 -10.49
N ASP A 209 -12.62 10.71 -11.50
CA ASP A 209 -12.90 11.31 -12.81
C ASP A 209 -13.95 12.41 -12.69
N ARG A 210 -15.05 12.16 -11.96
CA ARG A 210 -16.09 13.17 -11.69
C ARG A 210 -15.52 14.44 -11.04
N TRP A 211 -14.49 14.32 -10.22
CA TRP A 211 -13.83 15.45 -9.57
C TRP A 211 -12.66 16.03 -10.37
N GLY A 212 -12.27 15.44 -11.51
CA GLY A 212 -11.16 15.90 -12.36
C GLY A 212 -9.78 15.40 -11.92
N PHE A 213 -9.72 14.36 -11.09
CA PHE A 213 -8.50 13.77 -10.52
C PHE A 213 -8.26 12.33 -11.00
N ALA A 214 -8.82 11.91 -12.14
CA ALA A 214 -8.53 10.60 -12.74
C ALA A 214 -7.02 10.37 -12.96
N TRP A 215 -6.27 11.44 -13.26
CA TRP A 215 -4.81 11.40 -13.40
C TRP A 215 -4.09 10.85 -12.16
N TYR A 216 -4.62 11.11 -10.96
CA TYR A 216 -4.03 10.66 -9.70
C TYR A 216 -4.15 9.14 -9.55
N ILE A 217 -5.32 8.57 -9.85
CA ILE A 217 -5.50 7.11 -9.84
C ILE A 217 -4.64 6.45 -10.91
N ARG A 218 -4.53 7.04 -12.10
CA ARG A 218 -3.64 6.57 -13.18
C ARG A 218 -2.16 6.62 -12.79
N LEU A 219 -1.74 7.63 -12.03
CA LEU A 219 -0.37 7.76 -11.55
C LEU A 219 0.01 6.62 -10.61
N HIS A 220 -0.93 6.17 -9.77
CA HIS A 220 -0.70 5.13 -8.78
C HIS A 220 -1.09 3.72 -9.24
N PHE A 221 -1.56 3.58 -10.49
CA PHE A 221 -1.89 2.30 -11.08
C PHE A 221 -0.64 1.46 -11.35
N ASN A 222 -0.67 0.20 -10.93
CA ASN A 222 0.47 -0.73 -11.05
C ASN A 222 0.14 -1.83 -12.07
N PHE A 223 0.88 -1.88 -13.18
CA PHE A 223 0.71 -2.88 -14.24
C PHE A 223 1.15 -4.29 -13.81
N ASP A 224 2.05 -4.42 -12.84
CA ASP A 224 2.52 -5.71 -12.34
C ASP A 224 1.42 -6.44 -11.56
N ILE A 225 0.52 -5.68 -10.92
CA ILE A 225 -0.69 -6.24 -10.28
C ILE A 225 -1.61 -6.88 -11.32
N LEU A 226 -1.72 -6.31 -12.53
CA LEU A 226 -2.50 -6.93 -13.62
C LEU A 226 -1.86 -8.22 -14.13
N ALA A 227 -0.54 -8.24 -14.31
CA ALA A 227 0.17 -9.45 -14.71
C ALA A 227 0.04 -10.55 -13.65
N SER A 228 0.10 -10.17 -12.37
CA SER A 228 -0.12 -11.06 -11.24
C SER A 228 -1.56 -11.60 -11.23
N LEU A 229 -2.56 -10.72 -11.37
CA LEU A 229 -3.97 -11.11 -11.46
C LEU A 229 -4.20 -12.10 -12.61
N ALA A 230 -3.68 -11.80 -13.80
CA ALA A 230 -3.77 -12.70 -14.96
C ALA A 230 -3.09 -14.05 -14.70
N THR A 231 -1.97 -14.06 -13.97
CA THR A 231 -1.31 -15.31 -13.54
C THR A 231 -2.21 -16.14 -12.63
N PHE A 232 -2.92 -15.53 -11.68
CA PHE A 232 -3.89 -16.26 -10.85
C PHE A 232 -5.07 -16.78 -11.67
N LEU A 233 -5.60 -15.97 -12.59
CA LEU A 233 -6.68 -16.37 -13.49
C LEU A 233 -6.31 -17.54 -14.40
N PHE A 234 -5.03 -17.66 -14.80
CA PHE A 234 -4.55 -18.81 -15.55
C PHE A 234 -4.62 -20.11 -14.73
N HIS A 235 -4.25 -20.07 -13.45
CA HIS A 235 -4.20 -21.28 -12.62
C HIS A 235 -5.55 -21.66 -12.00
N SER A 236 -6.44 -20.69 -11.84
CA SER A 236 -7.79 -20.89 -11.28
C SER A 236 -8.84 -20.32 -12.24
N PRO A 237 -9.07 -20.93 -13.42
CA PRO A 237 -9.82 -20.29 -14.51
C PRO A 237 -11.34 -20.26 -14.35
N ALA A 238 -11.91 -21.13 -13.51
CA ALA A 238 -13.36 -21.39 -13.46
C ALA A 238 -14.02 -21.16 -12.09
N ASN A 239 -13.28 -20.69 -11.07
CA ASN A 239 -13.85 -20.45 -9.74
C ASN A 239 -14.57 -19.08 -9.65
N SER A 240 -15.24 -18.82 -8.53
CA SER A 240 -16.01 -17.57 -8.36
C SER A 240 -15.10 -16.32 -8.41
N LEU A 241 -13.90 -16.44 -7.86
CA LEU A 241 -12.86 -15.41 -7.88
C LEU A 241 -12.40 -15.10 -9.31
N ALA A 242 -12.36 -16.10 -10.19
CA ALA A 242 -12.02 -15.91 -11.59
C ALA A 242 -13.05 -15.04 -12.29
N ASN A 243 -14.34 -15.28 -12.07
CA ASN A 243 -15.43 -14.50 -12.66
C ASN A 243 -15.34 -13.03 -12.25
N ARG A 244 -15.08 -12.76 -10.98
CA ARG A 244 -14.81 -11.40 -10.47
C ARG A 244 -13.56 -10.79 -11.09
N GLY A 245 -12.49 -11.59 -11.23
CA GLY A 245 -11.24 -11.19 -11.86
C GLY A 245 -11.39 -10.75 -13.32
N TRP A 246 -12.20 -11.46 -14.11
CA TRP A 246 -12.50 -11.04 -15.48
C TRP A 246 -13.35 -9.76 -15.52
N ALA A 247 -14.38 -9.66 -14.68
CA ALA A 247 -15.22 -8.46 -14.59
C ALA A 247 -14.40 -7.21 -14.24
N VAL A 248 -13.44 -7.31 -13.30
CA VAL A 248 -12.60 -6.17 -12.93
C VAL A 248 -11.60 -5.82 -14.04
N LEU A 249 -11.05 -6.80 -14.77
CA LEU A 249 -10.16 -6.54 -15.91
C LEU A 249 -10.87 -5.78 -17.02
N GLU A 250 -12.11 -6.16 -17.35
CA GLU A 250 -12.94 -5.45 -18.32
C GLU A 250 -13.26 -4.02 -17.86
N SER A 251 -13.61 -3.86 -16.57
CA SER A 251 -13.87 -2.55 -15.99
C SER A 251 -12.65 -1.63 -16.02
N LEU A 252 -11.47 -2.15 -15.68
CA LEU A 252 -10.20 -1.42 -15.75
C LEU A 252 -9.80 -1.09 -17.17
N TYR A 253 -10.03 -2.00 -18.13
CA TYR A 253 -9.79 -1.75 -19.54
C TYR A 253 -10.58 -0.54 -20.04
N ALA A 254 -11.89 -0.51 -19.76
CA ALA A 254 -12.77 0.59 -20.17
C ALA A 254 -12.39 1.94 -19.54
N LYS A 255 -11.98 1.94 -18.25
CA LYS A 255 -11.74 3.17 -17.47
C LYS A 255 -10.32 3.72 -17.57
N HIS A 256 -9.32 2.83 -17.52
CA HIS A 256 -7.92 3.22 -17.59
C HIS A 256 -7.47 3.48 -19.03
N SER A 257 -8.20 2.96 -20.03
CA SER A 257 -7.66 2.75 -21.38
C SER A 257 -6.30 2.04 -21.29
N LEU A 258 -6.29 0.84 -20.70
CA LEU A 258 -5.07 0.01 -20.55
C LEU A 258 -4.32 -0.20 -21.88
N LEU A 259 -5.00 0.02 -23.00
CA LEU A 259 -4.51 -0.10 -24.36
C LEU A 259 -4.34 1.24 -25.10
N ASP A 260 -4.37 2.38 -24.40
CA ASP A 260 -4.06 3.67 -25.02
C ASP A 260 -2.62 3.66 -25.54
N THR A 261 -2.50 3.93 -26.83
CA THR A 261 -1.34 3.72 -27.73
C THR A 261 -0.07 4.51 -27.37
N HIS A 262 -0.08 5.26 -26.27
CA HIS A 262 1.03 6.10 -25.83
C HIS A 262 2.03 5.43 -24.87
N ARG A 263 1.77 4.20 -24.39
CA ARG A 263 2.71 3.44 -23.52
C ARG A 263 2.99 2.03 -24.06
N PRO A 264 3.74 1.89 -25.17
CA PRO A 264 3.86 0.63 -25.89
C PRO A 264 4.57 -0.49 -25.12
N ASN A 265 5.40 -0.23 -24.11
CA ASN A 265 6.19 -1.31 -23.48
C ASN A 265 5.62 -1.84 -22.16
N ALA A 266 5.06 -0.98 -21.30
CA ALA A 266 4.62 -1.38 -19.96
C ALA A 266 3.36 -2.27 -19.96
N ALA A 267 2.49 -2.09 -20.97
CA ALA A 267 1.25 -2.87 -21.10
C ALA A 267 1.44 -4.21 -21.83
N VAL A 268 2.57 -4.43 -22.52
CA VAL A 268 2.78 -5.64 -23.35
C VAL A 268 2.82 -6.90 -22.51
N THR A 269 3.60 -6.92 -21.43
CA THR A 269 3.71 -8.09 -20.56
C THR A 269 2.35 -8.43 -19.95
N PRO A 270 1.65 -7.53 -19.23
CA PRO A 270 0.30 -7.84 -18.72
C PRO A 270 -0.66 -8.32 -19.81
N SER A 271 -0.64 -7.72 -21.00
CA SER A 271 -1.49 -8.12 -22.13
C SER A 271 -1.26 -9.56 -22.58
N GLN A 272 0.00 -10.00 -22.66
CA GLN A 272 0.35 -11.38 -23.00
C GLN A 272 -0.12 -12.37 -21.94
N PHE A 273 0.02 -12.02 -20.66
CA PHE A 273 -0.46 -12.84 -19.55
C PHE A 273 -1.99 -12.95 -19.56
N ILE A 274 -2.69 -11.84 -19.79
CA ILE A 274 -4.16 -11.82 -19.91
C ILE A 274 -4.63 -12.71 -21.06
N LEU A 275 -4.00 -12.63 -22.25
CA LEU A 275 -4.36 -13.49 -23.38
C LEU A 275 -4.14 -14.97 -23.10
N LYS A 276 -3.03 -15.33 -22.43
CA LYS A 276 -2.76 -16.72 -22.03
C LYS A 276 -3.78 -17.23 -21.01
N ALA A 277 -4.07 -16.43 -20.00
CA ALA A 277 -5.08 -16.75 -18.97
C ALA A 277 -6.46 -16.98 -19.59
N PHE A 278 -6.84 -16.16 -20.58
CA PHE A 278 -8.12 -16.32 -21.25
C PHE A 278 -8.18 -17.58 -22.10
N GLY A 279 -7.09 -17.93 -22.81
CA GLY A 279 -7.03 -19.17 -23.58
C GLY A 279 -7.19 -20.43 -22.71
N GLU A 280 -6.64 -20.42 -21.50
CA GLU A 280 -6.82 -21.52 -20.55
C GLU A 280 -8.25 -21.58 -20.02
N ARG A 281 -8.89 -20.42 -19.77
CA ARG A 281 -10.31 -20.36 -19.43
C ARG A 281 -11.21 -20.89 -20.53
N GLU A 282 -10.95 -20.53 -21.79
CA GLU A 282 -11.68 -21.08 -22.95
C GLU A 282 -11.56 -22.61 -22.99
N ARG A 283 -10.36 -23.16 -22.77
CA ARG A 283 -10.13 -24.61 -22.74
C ARG A 283 -10.94 -25.31 -21.65
N VAL A 284 -10.84 -24.83 -20.41
CA VAL A 284 -11.48 -25.46 -19.24
C VAL A 284 -13.01 -25.36 -19.32
N LEU A 285 -13.55 -24.22 -19.71
CA LEU A 285 -15.00 -24.06 -19.83
C LEU A 285 -15.57 -24.85 -21.02
N ALA A 286 -14.82 -24.95 -22.13
CA ALA A 286 -15.20 -25.83 -23.24
C ALA A 286 -15.23 -27.32 -22.83
N GLU A 287 -14.29 -27.77 -22.00
CA GLU A 287 -14.29 -29.12 -21.42
C GLU A 287 -15.50 -29.36 -20.50
N MET A 288 -15.99 -28.32 -19.83
CA MET A 288 -17.22 -28.35 -19.01
C MET A 288 -18.51 -28.21 -19.84
N GLY A 289 -18.41 -27.99 -21.16
CA GLY A 289 -19.55 -27.77 -22.04
C GLY A 289 -20.19 -26.39 -21.92
N GLU A 290 -19.51 -25.44 -21.28
CA GLU A 290 -19.96 -24.05 -21.16
C GLU A 290 -19.44 -23.20 -22.33
N ILE A 291 -20.29 -22.26 -22.78
CA ILE A 291 -19.91 -21.30 -23.82
C ILE A 291 -19.27 -20.09 -23.14
N VAL A 292 -18.06 -19.75 -23.57
CA VAL A 292 -17.35 -18.56 -23.08
C VAL A 292 -17.58 -17.39 -24.03
N ASP A 293 -18.28 -16.37 -23.56
CA ASP A 293 -18.36 -15.10 -24.29
C ASP A 293 -16.98 -14.43 -24.26
N VAL A 294 -16.52 -13.98 -25.43
CA VAL A 294 -15.21 -13.31 -25.58
C VAL A 294 -15.36 -11.83 -25.23
N PRO A 295 -14.72 -11.34 -24.15
CA PRO A 295 -14.79 -9.93 -23.78
C PRO A 295 -14.14 -9.01 -24.81
N GLU A 296 -14.61 -7.75 -24.88
CA GLU A 296 -14.07 -6.73 -25.78
C GLU A 296 -12.56 -6.49 -25.56
N LEU A 297 -12.12 -6.54 -24.31
CA LEU A 297 -10.70 -6.50 -23.92
C LEU A 297 -9.90 -7.57 -24.69
N ILE A 298 -10.38 -8.81 -24.70
CA ILE A 298 -9.68 -9.94 -25.33
C ILE A 298 -9.66 -9.78 -26.85
N ALA A 299 -10.80 -9.40 -27.44
CA ALA A 299 -10.89 -9.15 -28.88
C ALA A 299 -9.86 -8.09 -29.32
N THR A 300 -9.76 -6.99 -28.58
CA THR A 300 -8.82 -5.90 -28.85
C THR A 300 -7.37 -6.35 -28.68
N LEU A 301 -7.06 -7.05 -27.59
CA LEU A 301 -5.71 -7.57 -27.34
C LEU A 301 -5.24 -8.54 -28.43
N ARG A 302 -6.13 -9.42 -28.91
CA ARG A 302 -5.83 -10.34 -30.03
C ARG A 302 -5.49 -9.57 -31.31
N GLN A 303 -6.24 -8.50 -31.61
CA GLN A 303 -5.99 -7.65 -32.77
C GLN A 303 -4.65 -6.91 -32.67
N MET A 304 -4.32 -6.36 -31.50
CA MET A 304 -3.05 -5.64 -31.28
C MET A 304 -1.83 -6.56 -31.40
N ASN A 305 -1.91 -7.78 -30.87
CA ASN A 305 -0.81 -8.73 -30.94
C ASN A 305 -0.55 -9.23 -32.38
N GLN A 306 -1.60 -9.37 -33.19
CA GLN A 306 -1.49 -9.68 -34.62
C GLN A 306 -0.81 -8.56 -35.43
N LEU A 307 -0.97 -7.30 -35.02
CA LEU A 307 -0.29 -6.17 -35.65
C LEU A 307 1.20 -6.13 -35.28
N HIS A 308 1.57 -6.51 -34.06
CA HIS A 308 2.98 -6.57 -33.63
C HIS A 308 3.78 -7.71 -34.26
N THR A 309 3.17 -8.86 -34.57
CA THR A 309 3.83 -9.95 -35.30
C THR A 309 4.15 -9.61 -36.76
N LEU A 310 3.50 -8.57 -37.33
CA LEU A 310 3.76 -8.06 -38.68
C LEU A 310 4.89 -7.01 -38.74
N THR A 311 5.40 -6.55 -37.60
CA THR A 311 6.56 -5.66 -37.48
C THR A 311 7.70 -6.38 -36.76
N PRO A 312 8.85 -6.62 -37.39
CA PRO A 312 9.94 -7.35 -36.73
C PRO A 312 10.45 -6.55 -35.52
N PRO A 313 10.75 -7.21 -34.38
CA PRO A 313 11.28 -6.52 -33.22
C PRO A 313 12.71 -6.04 -33.51
N THR A 314 12.97 -4.75 -33.27
CA THR A 314 14.34 -4.25 -33.10
C THR A 314 14.92 -4.95 -31.87
N SER A 315 16.05 -5.63 -32.05
CA SER A 315 16.69 -6.45 -31.02
C SER A 315 16.96 -5.65 -29.73
N THR A 316 16.18 -5.89 -28.70
CA THR A 316 16.58 -5.61 -27.31
C THR A 316 16.68 -6.95 -26.60
N ASN A 317 17.92 -7.40 -26.38
CA ASN A 317 18.28 -8.59 -25.62
C ASN A 317 17.97 -8.40 -24.13
N ALA A 318 16.70 -8.51 -23.76
CA ALA A 318 16.31 -8.73 -22.38
C ALA A 318 15.35 -9.91 -22.35
N ASN A 319 15.85 -11.07 -21.94
CA ASN A 319 15.03 -12.26 -21.71
C ASN A 319 14.10 -11.96 -20.52
N PRO A 320 12.76 -11.89 -20.69
CA PRO A 320 11.85 -11.56 -19.60
C PRO A 320 11.77 -12.67 -18.53
N TRP A 321 12.24 -13.88 -18.86
CA TRP A 321 12.08 -15.07 -18.02
C TRP A 321 13.08 -15.18 -16.87
N THR A 322 14.22 -14.47 -16.92
CA THR A 322 15.21 -14.51 -15.83
C THR A 322 14.76 -13.80 -14.56
N ALA A 323 13.70 -12.98 -14.60
CA ALA A 323 13.16 -12.32 -13.41
C ALA A 323 12.21 -13.23 -12.61
N VAL A 324 11.61 -14.25 -13.23
CA VAL A 324 10.60 -15.11 -12.60
C VAL A 324 11.23 -16.28 -11.83
N GLU A 325 12.44 -16.72 -12.22
CA GLU A 325 13.15 -17.82 -11.54
C GLU A 325 13.58 -17.48 -10.10
N TRP A 326 13.75 -16.20 -9.76
CA TRP A 326 14.06 -15.76 -8.38
C TRP A 326 12.90 -15.93 -7.39
N ILE A 327 11.66 -16.04 -7.89
CA ILE A 327 10.47 -16.21 -7.04
C ILE A 327 10.24 -17.70 -6.71
N SER A 328 10.88 -18.62 -7.44
CA SER A 328 10.62 -20.06 -7.35
C SER A 328 11.79 -20.91 -6.82
N GLY A 329 12.93 -20.30 -6.45
CA GLY A 329 14.12 -21.01 -5.98
C GLY A 329 14.48 -20.72 -4.52
N ASP A 330 14.25 -21.70 -3.65
CA ASP A 330 14.92 -21.95 -2.36
C ASP A 330 15.12 -20.77 -1.39
N PHE A 331 14.02 -20.31 -0.77
CA PHE A 331 14.07 -19.66 0.56
C PHE A 331 13.92 -20.70 1.68
N MET A 332 14.75 -21.75 1.68
CA MET A 332 14.98 -22.60 2.85
C MET A 332 16.38 -23.24 2.75
N HIS A 333 17.41 -22.46 3.06
CA HIS A 333 18.61 -22.93 3.76
C HIS A 333 19.40 -21.70 4.23
N ASP A 334 19.14 -21.28 5.48
CA ASP A 334 20.06 -20.43 6.23
C ASP A 334 21.22 -21.33 6.68
N ASP A 335 22.33 -21.28 5.97
CA ASP A 335 23.60 -21.77 6.48
C ASP A 335 24.42 -20.56 6.87
N GLY A 336 24.43 -20.30 8.17
CA GLY A 336 25.13 -19.18 8.76
C GLY A 336 26.62 -19.31 8.52
N THR A 337 27.19 -18.43 7.70
CA THR A 337 28.50 -17.79 7.89
C THR A 337 28.86 -16.99 6.65
N GLN A 338 28.76 -15.67 6.72
CA GLN A 338 29.77 -14.78 6.13
C GLN A 338 29.59 -13.35 6.65
N ARG A 339 30.46 -12.99 7.59
CA ARG A 339 30.74 -11.60 7.98
C ARG A 339 31.32 -10.87 6.77
N SER A 340 30.74 -9.74 6.39
CA SER A 340 31.48 -8.69 5.66
C SER A 340 31.84 -7.59 6.66
N GLU A 341 33.13 -7.46 6.91
CA GLU A 341 33.70 -6.39 7.73
C GLU A 341 33.66 -5.08 6.94
N GLY A 342 33.01 -4.06 7.51
CA GLY A 342 32.92 -2.71 6.98
C GLY A 342 32.99 -1.69 8.12
N PHE A 343 34.22 -1.37 8.49
CA PHE A 343 34.72 -0.25 9.31
C PHE A 343 33.69 0.85 9.69
N MET A 344 33.23 0.87 10.95
CA MET A 344 32.65 2.06 11.61
C MET A 344 33.58 2.45 12.79
N PRO A 345 33.84 3.75 13.02
CA PRO A 345 34.55 4.18 14.22
C PRO A 345 33.63 4.08 15.44
N GLN A 346 34.17 3.51 16.52
CA GLN A 346 33.58 3.41 17.85
C GLN A 346 33.20 4.80 18.39
N ALA A 347 31.95 4.94 18.82
CA ALA A 347 31.52 5.98 19.74
C ALA A 347 30.95 5.30 20.98
N ASP A 348 31.36 5.81 22.14
CA ASP A 348 31.32 5.17 23.44
C ASP A 348 29.91 4.81 23.94
N ALA A 349 29.85 3.70 24.66
CA ALA A 349 28.72 3.30 25.48
C ALA A 349 28.61 4.24 26.68
N GLY A 350 27.50 4.97 26.77
CA GLY A 350 27.19 5.85 27.89
C GLY A 350 25.68 6.05 28.03
N GLU A 351 25.13 5.37 29.03
CA GLU A 351 23.91 5.71 29.78
C GLU A 351 22.55 5.63 29.07
N GLY A 352 21.71 4.74 29.59
CA GLY A 352 20.34 4.54 29.16
C GLY A 352 19.47 5.76 29.40
N PHE A 353 18.83 6.23 28.34
CA PHE A 353 17.71 7.16 28.42
C PHE A 353 16.42 6.43 28.07
N SER A 354 15.66 6.12 29.12
CA SER A 354 14.25 5.75 29.05
C SER A 354 13.43 7.03 29.01
N GLU A 355 13.11 7.55 27.83
CA GLU A 355 12.06 8.55 27.68
C GLU A 355 11.07 8.14 26.59
N ARG A 356 9.80 8.10 26.98
CA ARG A 356 8.63 7.78 26.15
C ARG A 356 8.33 8.99 25.27
N TYR A 357 8.19 8.78 23.96
CA TYR A 357 7.87 9.84 23.01
C TYR A 357 6.38 10.20 23.05
N GLU A 358 6.09 11.43 23.47
CA GLU A 358 4.75 12.04 23.40
C GLU A 358 4.51 12.64 22.01
N PHE A 359 3.72 11.96 21.19
CA PHE A 359 3.23 12.48 19.91
C PHE A 359 1.85 13.14 20.16
N TRP A 360 1.83 14.48 20.18
CA TRP A 360 0.69 15.41 20.36
C TRP A 360 0.23 15.73 21.82
N PRO A 361 0.22 17.02 22.26
CA PRO A 361 -0.41 17.42 23.51
C PRO A 361 -1.92 17.60 23.28
N GLY A 362 -2.74 16.70 23.83
CA GLY A 362 -4.20 16.83 23.77
C GLY A 362 -5.03 15.62 24.18
N ALA A 363 -4.46 14.41 24.26
CA ALA A 363 -5.15 13.22 24.76
C ALA A 363 -4.45 12.71 26.03
N LEU A 364 -5.05 12.99 27.19
CA LEU A 364 -4.56 12.48 28.48
C LEU A 364 -4.77 10.96 28.52
N TRP A 365 -3.70 10.18 28.35
CA TRP A 365 -3.70 8.74 28.59
C TRP A 365 -3.10 8.45 29.98
N ASN A 366 -3.92 8.59 31.02
CA ASN A 366 -3.61 8.04 32.34
C ASN A 366 -4.22 6.64 32.45
N ALA A 367 -3.37 5.62 32.51
CA ALA A 367 -3.73 4.30 33.02
C ALA A 367 -2.56 3.77 33.84
N GLU A 368 -2.47 4.23 35.09
CA GLU A 368 -1.74 3.55 36.15
C GLU A 368 -2.54 2.33 36.61
N TRP A 369 -2.03 1.13 36.35
CA TRP A 369 -2.30 -0.10 37.11
C TRP A 369 -1.09 -1.02 36.84
N GLY A 370 -0.28 -1.51 37.77
CA GLY A 370 -0.22 -1.48 39.22
C GLY A 370 0.76 -2.60 39.58
N GLN A 371 1.97 -2.27 40.02
CA GLN A 371 2.87 -3.25 40.65
C GLN A 371 2.76 -3.11 42.17
N GLY A 372 2.49 -4.23 42.84
CA GLY A 372 2.97 -4.50 44.19
C GLY A 372 2.05 -4.13 45.35
N TYR A 373 1.18 -5.05 45.74
CA TYR A 373 0.97 -5.32 47.17
C TYR A 373 1.23 -6.81 47.42
N GLY A 374 2.41 -7.11 47.94
CA GLY A 374 2.62 -8.28 48.77
C GLY A 374 2.32 -7.88 50.22
N GLY A 375 1.56 -8.71 50.94
CA GLY A 375 1.36 -8.50 52.38
C GLY A 375 0.18 -9.24 53.01
N SER A 376 0.51 -10.39 53.59
CA SER A 376 -0.11 -11.04 54.77
C SER A 376 -1.55 -11.56 54.72
N THR A 377 -1.66 -12.89 54.78
CA THR A 377 -2.60 -13.59 55.67
C THR A 377 -1.79 -14.29 56.76
N SER A 378 -2.17 -14.09 58.04
CA SER A 378 -1.90 -14.91 59.26
C SER A 378 -0.42 -15.18 59.62
N ASP A 379 0.09 -14.88 60.82
CA ASP A 379 -0.50 -14.55 62.13
C ASP A 379 0.11 -13.27 62.75
#